data_AF-A0A554VJF7-F1
#
_entry.id   AF-A0A554VJF7-F1
#
_cell.length_a   1.000
_cell.length_b   1.000
_cell.length_c   1.000
_cell.angle_alpha   90.00
_cell.angle_beta   90.00
_cell.angle_gamma   90.00
#
_symmetry.space_group_name_H-M   'P 1'
#
loop_
_entity.id
_entity.type
_entity.pdbx_description
1 polymer ?
#
loop_
_entity_poly.entity_id
_entity_poly.type
_entity_poly.pdbx_seq_one_letter_code
_entity_poly.pdbx_strand_id
1 'polypeptide(L)'
;MITDLKDKYDFELRIATKEEVRLLAEFLAKKKWEDSRVYIKEPKPKVTKTEKENFISKERTHILELIGSKVLVQDYKKYNVSIFVYNYIREYDEDIISSLTSRVISTKKGMEFLENEDVLFNLRELKSSIYYKNKVKSGRRNRPSEESIQKTLEIKKYIEITNPEINIDKICHKFGFSKTTYYRVIKWLEVRNM
;
A
#
# COMPACT_ATOMS: atom_id res chain seq x y z
N MET A 1 4.17 -29.87 4.21
CA MET A 1 5.66 -29.75 4.23
C MET A 1 6.01 -28.29 4.00
N ILE A 2 6.36 -27.58 5.08
CA ILE A 2 6.96 -26.25 4.96
C ILE A 2 8.36 -26.51 4.42
N THR A 3 8.57 -26.35 3.12
CA THR A 3 9.93 -26.15 2.61
C THR A 3 10.47 -24.93 3.34
N ASP A 4 11.50 -25.12 4.16
CA ASP A 4 12.10 -24.04 4.94
C ASP A 4 12.47 -22.91 3.97
N LEU A 5 11.81 -21.76 4.12
CA LEU A 5 12.04 -20.60 3.27
C LEU A 5 13.51 -20.20 3.32
N LYS A 6 14.16 -20.46 4.45
CA LYS A 6 15.58 -20.30 4.68
C LYS A 6 16.39 -21.12 3.68
N ASP A 7 16.17 -22.43 3.60
CA ASP A 7 16.94 -23.30 2.71
C ASP A 7 16.67 -23.02 1.22
N LYS A 8 15.41 -22.73 0.88
CA LYS A 8 15.02 -22.58 -0.53
C LYS A 8 15.44 -21.24 -1.12
N TYR A 9 15.35 -20.17 -0.33
CA TYR A 9 15.46 -18.78 -0.80
C TYR A 9 16.52 -17.95 -0.07
N ASP A 10 17.24 -18.54 0.89
CA ASP A 10 18.10 -17.82 1.82
C ASP A 10 17.33 -16.67 2.48
N PHE A 11 16.16 -17.05 3.02
CA PHE A 11 15.24 -16.11 3.65
C PHE A 11 15.73 -15.69 5.04
N GLU A 12 15.71 -14.39 5.30
CA GLU A 12 15.99 -13.83 6.61
C GLU A 12 14.94 -12.79 7.02
N LEU A 13 14.45 -12.91 8.25
CA LEU A 13 13.67 -11.86 8.90
C LEU A 13 14.57 -11.14 9.90
N ARG A 14 14.78 -9.84 9.69
CA ARG A 14 15.68 -9.03 10.54
C ARG A 14 15.20 -7.59 10.67
N ILE A 15 15.85 -6.83 11.54
CA ILE A 15 15.70 -5.38 11.60
C ILE A 15 16.57 -4.74 10.50
N ALA A 16 16.07 -3.65 9.91
CA ALA A 16 16.81 -2.90 8.92
C ALA A 16 18.06 -2.24 9.53
N THR A 17 19.14 -2.23 8.76
CA THR A 17 20.34 -1.45 9.09
C THR A 17 20.06 0.04 8.98
N LYS A 18 20.89 0.87 9.62
CA LYS A 18 20.78 2.34 9.52
C LYS A 18 20.83 2.83 8.06
N GLU A 19 21.62 2.18 7.22
CA GLU A 19 21.73 2.54 5.81
C GLU A 19 20.46 2.20 5.04
N GLU A 20 19.87 1.03 5.27
CA GLU A 20 18.60 0.64 4.65
C GLU A 20 17.46 1.57 5.08
N VAL A 21 17.40 1.93 6.36
CA VAL A 21 16.42 2.91 6.86
C VAL A 21 16.61 4.27 6.18
N ARG A 22 17.87 4.71 5.99
CA ARG A 22 18.20 5.96 5.28
C ARG A 22 17.74 5.91 3.81
N LEU A 23 18.01 4.81 3.12
CA LEU A 23 17.59 4.60 1.73
C LEU A 23 16.06 4.57 1.61
N LEU A 24 15.37 3.89 2.52
CA LEU A 24 13.92 3.87 2.58
C LEU A 24 13.36 5.28 2.82
N ALA A 25 13.87 6.02 3.81
CA ALA A 25 13.41 7.37 4.10
C ALA A 25 13.61 8.33 2.90
N GLU A 26 14.75 8.23 2.21
CA GLU A 26 15.03 8.99 1.00
C GLU A 26 14.04 8.64 -0.14
N PHE A 27 13.72 7.35 -0.32
CA PHE A 27 12.72 6.90 -1.28
C PHE A 27 11.33 7.48 -0.96
N LEU A 28 10.90 7.39 0.30
CA LEU A 28 9.61 7.89 0.77
C LEU A 28 9.49 9.41 0.60
N ALA A 29 10.54 10.17 0.96
CA ALA A 29 10.57 11.62 0.78
C ALA A 29 10.47 12.03 -0.70
N LYS A 30 11.17 11.32 -1.59
CA LYS A 30 11.07 11.52 -3.05
C LYS A 30 9.66 11.25 -3.56
N LYS A 31 9.01 10.18 -3.09
CA LYS A 31 7.64 9.86 -3.48
C LYS A 31 6.64 10.90 -3.00
N LYS A 32 6.75 11.37 -1.75
CA LYS A 32 5.90 12.44 -1.22
C LYS A 32 6.04 13.74 -2.04
N TRP A 33 7.27 14.06 -2.45
CA TRP A 33 7.50 15.18 -3.38
C TRP A 33 6.80 14.95 -4.73
N GLU A 34 7.00 13.80 -5.36
CA GLU A 34 6.35 13.45 -6.63
C GLU A 34 4.82 13.58 -6.54
N ASP A 35 4.21 13.02 -5.50
CA ASP A 35 2.76 13.05 -5.28
C ASP A 35 2.23 14.46 -5.05
N SER A 36 2.96 15.30 -4.29
CA SER A 36 2.60 16.71 -4.08
C SER A 36 2.49 17.52 -5.38
N ARG A 37 3.18 17.06 -6.44
CA ARG A 37 3.24 17.71 -7.75
C ARG A 37 2.19 17.18 -8.73
N VAL A 38 1.46 16.11 -8.39
CA VAL A 38 0.42 15.50 -9.25
C VAL A 38 -0.80 16.42 -9.35
N TYR A 39 -1.18 17.08 -8.25
CA TYR A 39 -2.42 17.86 -8.16
C TYR A 39 -2.27 19.36 -8.45
N ILE A 40 -1.08 19.81 -8.85
CA ILE A 40 -0.84 21.22 -9.18
C ILE A 40 -1.40 21.51 -10.58
N LYS A 41 -2.39 22.43 -10.64
CA LYS A 41 -2.98 22.92 -11.88
C LYS A 41 -1.92 23.53 -12.79
N GLU A 42 -2.08 23.35 -14.10
CA GLU A 42 -1.15 23.91 -15.07
C GLU A 42 -1.31 25.43 -15.23
N PRO A 43 -0.20 26.16 -15.47
CA PRO A 43 1.17 25.67 -15.58
C PRO A 43 1.79 25.37 -14.21
N LYS A 44 2.48 24.23 -14.09
CA LYS A 44 3.17 23.89 -12.84
C LYS A 44 4.26 24.95 -12.56
N PRO A 45 4.35 25.51 -11.35
CA PRO A 45 5.37 26.49 -11.03
C PRO A 45 6.75 25.88 -11.24
N LYS A 46 7.67 26.66 -11.84
CA LYS A 46 9.07 26.27 -11.97
C LYS A 46 9.63 26.08 -10.56
N VAL A 47 10.14 24.89 -10.28
CA VAL A 47 10.80 24.57 -9.02
C VAL A 47 12.29 24.48 -9.30
N THR A 48 13.07 25.15 -8.47
CA THR A 48 14.53 25.08 -8.50
C THR A 48 15.01 23.73 -7.96
N LYS A 49 16.18 23.28 -8.40
CA LYS A 49 16.81 22.06 -7.87
C LYS A 49 16.95 22.13 -6.34
N THR A 50 17.33 23.30 -5.82
CA THR A 50 17.52 23.57 -4.39
C THR A 50 16.22 23.43 -3.59
N GLU A 51 15.08 23.93 -4.08
CA GLU A 51 13.79 23.79 -3.40
C GLU A 51 13.37 22.32 -3.28
N LYS A 52 13.55 21.54 -4.36
CA LYS A 52 13.29 20.09 -4.34
C LYS A 52 14.18 19.39 -3.32
N GLU A 53 15.47 19.67 -3.33
CA GLU A 53 16.43 19.05 -2.41
C GLU A 53 16.14 19.41 -0.95
N ASN A 54 15.77 20.68 -0.69
CA ASN A 54 15.38 21.14 0.64
C ASN A 54 14.11 20.44 1.15
N PHE A 55 13.10 20.28 0.29
CA PHE A 55 11.88 19.54 0.64
C PHE A 55 12.20 18.08 0.98
N ILE A 56 12.93 17.39 0.09
CA ILE A 56 13.29 15.98 0.29
C ILE A 56 14.12 15.80 1.57
N SER A 57 15.06 16.71 1.84
CA SER A 57 15.90 16.66 3.04
C SER A 57 15.07 16.81 4.33
N LYS A 58 14.16 17.80 4.37
CA LYS A 58 13.27 18.00 5.53
C LYS A 58 12.35 16.81 5.76
N GLU A 59 11.70 16.33 4.70
CA GLU A 59 10.81 15.18 4.77
C GLU A 59 11.54 13.91 5.19
N ARG A 60 12.76 13.69 4.70
CA ARG A 60 13.58 12.55 5.09
C ARG A 60 13.85 12.57 6.59
N THR A 61 14.21 13.72 7.18
CA THR A 61 14.43 13.83 8.63
C THR A 61 13.18 13.45 9.40
N HIS A 62 12.03 13.99 9.02
CA HIS A 62 10.76 13.68 9.67
C HIS A 62 10.38 12.20 9.55
N ILE A 63 10.57 11.60 8.37
CA ILE A 63 10.32 10.18 8.16
C ILE A 63 11.25 9.32 9.03
N LEU A 64 12.53 9.70 9.16
CA LEU A 64 13.49 9.00 10.03
C LEU A 64 13.07 9.04 11.50
N GLU A 65 12.51 10.16 11.98
CA GLU A 65 11.97 10.28 13.34
C GLU A 65 10.76 9.35 13.54
N LEU A 66 9.89 9.24 12.51
CA LEU A 66 8.68 8.41 12.58
C LEU A 66 8.96 6.91 12.51
N ILE A 67 9.80 6.47 11.57
CA ILE A 67 10.07 5.03 11.36
C ILE A 67 11.20 4.51 12.24
N GLY A 68 12.15 5.37 12.62
CA GLY A 68 13.28 5.05 13.48
C GLY A 68 14.01 3.75 13.09
N SER A 69 14.40 2.97 14.10
CA SER A 69 14.97 1.62 13.94
C SER A 69 13.90 0.51 13.83
N LYS A 70 12.62 0.87 13.62
CA LYS A 70 11.48 -0.05 13.71
C LYS A 70 11.03 -0.55 12.33
N VAL A 71 11.98 -0.75 11.42
CA VAL A 71 11.73 -1.30 10.08
C VAL A 71 12.14 -2.76 10.08
N LEU A 72 11.18 -3.65 9.82
CA LEU A 72 11.43 -5.07 9.59
C LEU A 72 11.80 -5.28 8.12
N VAL A 73 12.75 -6.17 7.87
CA VAL A 73 13.17 -6.59 6.52
C VAL A 73 12.87 -8.07 6.37
N GLN A 74 12.05 -8.40 5.38
CA GLN A 74 11.85 -9.75 4.88
C GLN A 74 12.73 -9.94 3.65
N ASP A 75 13.88 -10.57 3.84
CA ASP A 75 14.95 -10.62 2.86
C ASP A 75 14.94 -11.96 2.11
N TYR A 76 14.88 -11.92 0.78
CA TYR A 76 14.98 -13.08 -0.11
C TYR A 76 16.32 -13.02 -0.85
N LYS A 77 17.41 -13.31 -0.13
CA LYS A 77 18.79 -13.04 -0.58
C LYS A 77 19.12 -13.67 -1.91
N LYS A 78 18.66 -14.91 -2.17
CA LYS A 78 18.87 -15.61 -3.44
C LYS A 78 18.38 -14.82 -4.67
N TYR A 79 17.38 -13.96 -4.49
CA TYR A 79 16.80 -13.13 -5.54
C TYR A 79 17.26 -11.66 -5.48
N ASN A 80 17.94 -11.24 -4.41
CA ASN A 80 18.24 -9.84 -4.10
C ASN A 80 16.95 -9.00 -4.07
N VAL A 81 15.97 -9.50 -3.33
CA VAL A 81 14.67 -8.86 -3.12
C VAL A 81 14.46 -8.73 -1.62
N SER A 82 14.14 -7.54 -1.16
CA SER A 82 13.87 -7.28 0.26
C SER A 82 12.54 -6.54 0.39
N ILE A 83 11.70 -6.93 1.34
CA ILE A 83 10.47 -6.21 1.66
C ILE A 83 10.66 -5.51 2.99
N PHE A 84 10.64 -4.18 2.97
CA PHE A 84 10.61 -3.34 4.15
C PHE A 84 9.17 -3.25 4.67
N VAL A 85 8.98 -3.55 5.94
CA VAL A 85 7.71 -3.44 6.65
C VAL A 85 7.90 -2.46 7.80
N TYR A 86 7.10 -1.40 7.83
CA TYR A 86 7.19 -0.37 8.85
C TYR A 86 5.81 0.20 9.14
N ASN A 87 5.61 0.74 10.34
CA ASN A 87 4.39 1.47 10.66
C ASN A 87 4.60 2.96 10.36
N TYR A 88 3.67 3.52 9.62
CA TYR A 88 3.57 4.96 9.41
C TYR A 88 2.50 5.49 10.36
N ILE A 89 2.93 6.28 11.34
CA ILE A 89 2.05 6.91 12.33
C ILE A 89 1.92 8.38 11.96
N ARG A 90 0.68 8.86 11.85
CA ARG A 90 0.39 10.28 11.65
C ARG A 90 -0.76 10.70 12.55
N GLU A 91 -0.71 11.92 13.04
CA GLU A 91 -1.90 12.58 13.59
C GLU A 91 -2.89 12.83 12.45
N TYR A 92 -4.13 12.42 12.64
CA TYR A 92 -5.22 12.59 11.69
C TYR A 92 -6.11 13.77 12.10
N ASP A 93 -6.35 13.92 13.39
CA ASP A 93 -7.08 15.01 14.03
C ASP A 93 -6.55 15.18 15.47
N GLU A 94 -6.99 16.23 16.18
CA GLU A 94 -6.67 16.42 17.60
C GLU A 94 -7.08 15.16 18.39
N ASP A 95 -6.14 14.58 19.11
CA ASP A 95 -6.26 13.30 19.84
C ASP A 95 -6.56 12.04 18.99
N ILE A 96 -6.48 12.12 17.65
CA ILE A 96 -6.71 10.98 16.74
C ILE A 96 -5.44 10.66 15.96
N ILE A 97 -4.89 9.47 16.18
CA ILE A 97 -3.77 8.95 15.39
C ILE A 97 -4.23 7.92 14.35
N SER A 98 -3.60 7.96 13.19
CA SER A 98 -3.67 6.91 12.16
C SER A 98 -2.36 6.13 12.20
N SER A 99 -2.44 4.82 12.43
CA SER A 99 -1.31 3.89 12.38
C SER A 99 -1.53 2.90 11.25
N LEU A 100 -0.67 2.96 10.23
CA LEU A 100 -0.79 2.16 9.01
C LEU A 100 0.48 1.35 8.79
N THR A 101 0.36 0.02 8.72
CA THR A 101 1.46 -0.83 8.30
C THR A 101 1.67 -0.67 6.80
N SER A 102 2.83 -0.13 6.44
CA SER A 102 3.27 0.10 5.07
C SER A 102 4.32 -0.92 4.68
N ARG A 103 4.34 -1.24 3.38
CA ARG A 103 5.29 -2.19 2.81
C ARG A 103 5.95 -1.58 1.57
N VAL A 104 7.26 -1.71 1.47
CA VAL A 104 8.05 -1.29 0.31
C VAL A 104 8.90 -2.46 -0.15
N ILE A 105 8.76 -2.86 -1.41
CA ILE A 105 9.63 -3.86 -2.02
C ILE A 105 10.85 -3.18 -2.61
N SER A 106 12.02 -3.75 -2.37
CA SER A 106 13.29 -3.35 -2.96
C SER A 106 13.81 -4.47 -3.83
N THR A 107 14.19 -4.10 -5.05
CA THR A 107 14.77 -4.98 -6.07
C THR A 107 16.05 -4.34 -6.61
N LYS A 108 16.79 -5.06 -7.45
CA LYS A 108 17.97 -4.51 -8.14
C LYS A 108 17.68 -3.25 -8.96
N LYS A 109 16.43 -3.05 -9.40
CA LYS A 109 16.07 -1.91 -10.25
C LYS A 109 15.39 -0.77 -9.50
N GLY A 110 15.21 -0.88 -8.18
CA GLY A 110 14.65 0.20 -7.36
C GLY A 110 13.68 -0.28 -6.28
N MET A 111 13.06 0.69 -5.62
CA MET A 111 12.06 0.49 -4.56
C MET A 111 10.67 0.89 -5.04
N GLU A 112 9.64 0.19 -4.55
CA GLU A 112 8.23 0.49 -4.81
C GLU A 112 7.34 0.19 -3.61
N PHE A 113 6.24 0.93 -3.50
CA PHE A 113 5.20 0.62 -2.52
C PHE A 113 4.48 -0.67 -2.90
N LEU A 114 4.21 -1.50 -1.90
CA LEU A 114 3.30 -2.63 -2.01
C LEU A 114 1.94 -2.22 -1.47
N GLU A 115 0.91 -2.29 -2.32
CA GLU A 115 -0.47 -2.10 -1.89
C GLU A 115 -0.96 -3.34 -1.13
N ASN A 116 -2.07 -3.21 -0.41
CA ASN A 116 -2.66 -4.32 0.36
C ASN A 116 -2.99 -5.54 -0.50
N GLU A 117 -3.17 -5.36 -1.81
CA GLU A 117 -3.45 -6.44 -2.75
C GLU A 117 -2.21 -7.17 -3.27
N ASP A 118 -1.02 -6.61 -3.04
CA ASP A 118 0.24 -7.18 -3.49
C ASP A 118 0.70 -8.26 -2.48
N VAL A 119 0.14 -9.46 -2.67
CA VAL A 119 0.34 -10.63 -1.80
C VAL A 119 1.05 -11.80 -2.48
N LEU A 120 1.12 -11.82 -3.81
CA LEU A 120 1.80 -12.85 -4.60
C LEU A 120 2.91 -12.24 -5.43
N PHE A 121 4.09 -12.84 -5.35
CA PHE A 121 5.30 -12.35 -6.02
C PHE A 121 5.95 -13.45 -6.85
N ASN A 122 6.25 -13.15 -8.11
CA ASN A 122 7.18 -13.97 -8.89
C ASN A 122 8.61 -13.50 -8.62
N LEU A 123 9.26 -14.12 -7.63
CA LEU A 123 10.64 -13.77 -7.23
C LEU A 123 11.65 -13.87 -8.39
N ARG A 124 11.42 -14.77 -9.37
CA ARG A 124 12.31 -14.88 -10.55
C ARG A 124 12.20 -13.65 -11.44
N GLU A 125 11.01 -13.14 -11.68
CA GLU A 125 10.79 -11.93 -12.48
C GLU A 125 11.40 -10.71 -11.78
N LEU A 126 11.16 -10.56 -10.47
CA LEU A 126 11.65 -9.46 -9.63
C LEU A 126 13.18 -9.30 -9.62
N LYS A 127 13.93 -10.36 -9.95
CA LYS A 127 15.40 -10.29 -10.10
C LYS A 127 15.81 -9.43 -11.30
N SER A 128 14.96 -9.34 -12.31
CA SER A 128 15.28 -8.82 -13.65
C SER A 128 14.43 -7.60 -14.05
N SER A 129 13.33 -7.32 -13.37
CA SER A 129 12.43 -6.20 -13.66
C SER A 129 12.30 -5.24 -12.47
N ILE A 130 11.95 -3.99 -12.78
CA ILE A 130 11.38 -3.10 -11.76
C ILE A 130 10.03 -3.70 -11.41
N TYR A 131 9.63 -3.65 -10.14
CA TYR A 131 8.28 -4.03 -9.72
C TYR A 131 7.23 -3.02 -10.20
N TYR A 132 7.34 -2.49 -11.42
CA TYR A 132 6.21 -1.80 -12.00
C TYR A 132 5.12 -2.84 -12.09
N LYS A 133 4.03 -2.64 -11.35
CA LYS A 133 2.75 -3.26 -11.67
C LYS A 133 2.67 -3.21 -13.19
N ASN A 134 2.64 -4.38 -13.82
CA ASN A 134 1.81 -4.55 -15.00
C ASN A 134 0.44 -4.09 -14.52
N LYS A 135 0.15 -2.77 -14.59
CA LYS A 135 -1.19 -2.22 -14.38
C LYS A 135 -2.02 -3.04 -15.33
N VAL A 136 -2.81 -3.95 -14.76
CA VAL A 136 -3.62 -4.87 -15.53
C VAL A 136 -4.37 -4.01 -16.55
N LYS A 137 -4.24 -4.43 -17.81
CA LYS A 137 -4.67 -3.75 -19.04
C LYS A 137 -5.97 -2.97 -18.85
N SER A 138 -6.06 -1.83 -19.52
CA SER A 138 -7.30 -1.10 -19.78
C SER A 138 -8.47 -2.05 -20.06
N GLY A 139 -9.44 -2.06 -19.15
CA GLY A 139 -10.59 -2.96 -19.09
C GLY A 139 -11.35 -2.81 -17.77
N ARG A 140 -12.46 -3.53 -17.58
CA ARG A 140 -13.18 -3.55 -16.29
C ARG A 140 -12.19 -3.92 -15.18
N ARG A 141 -12.12 -3.13 -14.11
CA ARG A 141 -11.26 -3.42 -12.96
C ARG A 141 -11.55 -4.82 -12.42
N ASN A 142 -10.50 -5.64 -12.27
CA ASN A 142 -10.60 -6.98 -11.65
C ASN A 142 -10.99 -6.93 -10.16
N ARG A 143 -10.86 -5.76 -9.51
CA ARG A 143 -11.22 -5.52 -8.11
C ARG A 143 -12.07 -4.24 -7.97
N PRO A 144 -13.09 -4.23 -7.10
CA PRO A 144 -13.80 -3.00 -6.71
C PRO A 144 -12.86 -1.95 -6.09
N SER A 145 -13.23 -0.67 -6.06
CA SER A 145 -12.43 0.32 -5.30
C SER A 145 -12.48 0.02 -3.80
N GLU A 146 -11.46 0.47 -3.05
CA GLU A 146 -11.45 0.35 -1.59
C GLU A 146 -12.68 0.99 -0.94
N GLU A 147 -13.10 2.16 -1.46
CA GLU A 147 -14.36 2.80 -1.06
C GLU A 147 -15.58 1.89 -1.28
N SER A 148 -15.61 1.14 -2.39
CA SER A 148 -16.70 0.20 -2.66
C SER A 148 -16.68 -1.00 -1.71
N ILE A 149 -15.48 -1.46 -1.32
CA ILE A 149 -15.30 -2.55 -0.35
C ILE A 149 -15.79 -2.10 1.02
N GLN A 150 -15.31 -0.95 1.49
CA GLN A 150 -15.68 -0.38 2.78
C GLN A 150 -17.21 -0.17 2.90
N LYS A 151 -17.82 0.51 1.92
CA LYS A 151 -19.29 0.71 1.89
C LYS A 151 -20.07 -0.59 1.86
N THR A 152 -19.56 -1.61 1.16
CA THR A 152 -20.21 -2.93 1.12
C THR A 152 -20.18 -3.63 2.48
N LEU A 153 -19.07 -3.55 3.21
CA LEU A 153 -18.95 -4.11 4.56
C LEU A 153 -19.84 -3.39 5.57
N GLU A 154 -19.95 -2.06 5.47
CA GLU A 154 -20.88 -1.26 6.29
C GLU A 154 -22.33 -1.66 6.06
N ILE A 155 -22.74 -1.80 4.81
CA ILE A 155 -24.09 -2.26 4.44
C ILE A 155 -24.33 -3.69 4.93
N LYS A 156 -23.35 -4.59 4.80
CA LYS A 156 -23.44 -5.98 5.28
C LYS A 156 -23.66 -6.03 6.80
N LYS A 157 -22.85 -5.30 7.57
CA LYS A 157 -22.99 -5.19 9.02
C LYS A 157 -24.32 -4.56 9.43
N TYR A 158 -24.79 -3.54 8.70
CA TYR A 158 -26.10 -2.94 8.93
C TYR A 158 -27.23 -3.95 8.76
N ILE A 159 -27.21 -4.76 7.70
CA ILE A 159 -28.19 -5.83 7.45
C ILE A 159 -28.16 -6.88 8.56
N GLU A 160 -26.97 -7.31 8.98
CA GLU A 160 -26.79 -8.28 10.07
C GLU A 160 -27.42 -7.79 11.39
N ILE A 161 -27.37 -6.49 11.66
CA ILE A 161 -27.93 -5.86 12.88
C ILE A 161 -29.44 -5.61 12.77
N THR A 162 -29.96 -5.31 11.56
CA THR A 162 -31.34 -4.81 11.36
C THR A 162 -32.35 -5.85 10.87
N ASN A 163 -31.97 -7.13 10.76
CA ASN A 163 -32.76 -8.29 10.31
C ASN A 163 -32.84 -8.45 8.76
N PRO A 164 -32.84 -9.69 8.20
CA PRO A 164 -32.53 -9.97 6.80
C PRO A 164 -33.68 -9.80 5.79
N GLU A 165 -34.90 -9.48 6.25
CA GLU A 165 -36.05 -9.26 5.35
C GLU A 165 -36.05 -7.89 4.66
N ILE A 166 -35.04 -7.06 4.90
CA ILE A 166 -34.99 -5.70 4.39
C ILE A 166 -34.48 -5.69 2.93
N ASN A 167 -35.22 -4.98 2.08
CA ASN A 167 -34.87 -4.79 0.67
C ASN A 167 -33.47 -4.14 0.50
N ILE A 168 -32.51 -4.94 0.02
CA ILE A 168 -31.11 -4.55 -0.23
C ILE A 168 -31.00 -3.30 -1.11
N ASP A 169 -31.91 -3.11 -2.07
CA ASP A 169 -31.90 -1.93 -2.94
C ASP A 169 -32.15 -0.65 -2.16
N LYS A 170 -33.15 -0.69 -1.26
CA LYS A 170 -33.50 0.43 -0.39
C LYS A 170 -32.37 0.76 0.59
N ILE A 171 -31.66 -0.25 1.08
CA ILE A 171 -30.49 -0.04 1.96
C ILE A 171 -29.34 0.56 1.16
N CYS A 172 -28.98 -0.02 0.02
CA CYS A 172 -27.90 0.50 -0.82
C CYS A 172 -28.15 1.98 -1.17
N HIS A 173 -29.40 2.33 -1.54
CA HIS A 173 -29.79 3.71 -1.80
C HIS A 173 -29.62 4.64 -0.59
N LYS A 174 -29.98 4.20 0.63
CA LYS A 174 -29.76 4.98 1.86
C LYS A 174 -28.28 5.29 2.11
N PHE A 175 -27.39 4.38 1.72
CA PHE A 175 -25.94 4.53 1.84
C PHE A 175 -25.30 5.22 0.61
N GLY A 176 -26.10 5.75 -0.32
CA GLY A 176 -25.60 6.38 -1.55
C GLY A 176 -24.77 5.42 -2.41
N PHE A 177 -25.13 4.13 -2.41
CA PHE A 177 -24.37 3.05 -3.00
C PHE A 177 -25.23 2.26 -3.99
N SER A 178 -24.68 1.82 -5.12
CA SER A 178 -25.48 1.08 -6.10
C SER A 178 -25.58 -0.40 -5.73
N LYS A 179 -26.79 -0.97 -5.83
CA LYS A 179 -27.06 -2.41 -5.63
C LYS A 179 -26.17 -3.30 -6.51
N THR A 180 -25.91 -2.88 -7.74
CA THR A 180 -25.02 -3.58 -8.68
C THR A 180 -23.57 -3.61 -8.20
N THR A 181 -23.08 -2.52 -7.61
CA THR A 181 -21.73 -2.46 -7.04
C THR A 181 -21.64 -3.30 -5.79
N TYR A 182 -22.65 -3.23 -4.92
CA TYR A 182 -22.78 -4.05 -3.71
C TYR A 182 -22.65 -5.56 -4.02
N TYR A 183 -23.48 -6.12 -4.89
CA TYR A 183 -23.39 -7.55 -5.22
C TYR A 183 -22.09 -7.95 -5.90
N ARG A 184 -21.53 -7.07 -6.74
CA ARG A 184 -20.24 -7.32 -7.37
C ARG A 184 -19.12 -7.41 -6.33
N VAL A 185 -19.16 -6.54 -5.32
CA VAL A 185 -18.19 -6.53 -4.22
C VAL A 185 -18.39 -7.74 -3.31
N ILE A 186 -19.62 -8.07 -2.93
CA ILE A 186 -19.94 -9.28 -2.14
C ILE A 186 -19.42 -10.54 -2.83
N LYS A 187 -19.74 -10.74 -4.11
CA LYS A 187 -19.24 -11.88 -4.88
C LYS A 187 -17.72 -11.91 -4.96
N TRP A 188 -17.09 -10.74 -5.04
CA TRP A 188 -15.64 -10.64 -5.03
C TRP A 188 -15.02 -11.00 -3.66
N LEU A 189 -15.68 -10.65 -2.56
CA LEU A 189 -15.29 -11.01 -1.19
C LEU A 189 -15.45 -12.53 -0.94
N GLU A 190 -16.59 -13.10 -1.34
CA GLU A 190 -16.91 -14.53 -1.18
C GLU A 190 -15.88 -15.45 -1.88
N VAL A 191 -15.49 -15.12 -3.11
CA VAL A 191 -14.49 -15.89 -3.88
C VAL A 191 -13.11 -15.93 -3.19
N ARG A 192 -12.85 -15.01 -2.26
CA ARG A 192 -11.56 -14.85 -1.60
C ARG A 192 -11.55 -15.33 -0.13
N ASN A 193 -12.63 -15.97 0.34
CA ASN A 193 -12.80 -16.43 1.73
C ASN A 193 -12.50 -15.32 2.76
N MET A 194 -13.11 -14.14 2.57
CA MET A 194 -13.34 -13.16 3.64
C MET A 194 -14.83 -13.12 4.00
#